data_AF-C4YI43-F1
#
_entry.id   AF-C4YI43-F1
#
_cell.length_a   1.000
_cell.length_b   1.000
_cell.length_c   1.000
_cell.angle_alpha   90.00
_cell.angle_beta   90.00
_cell.angle_gamma   90.00
#
_symmetry.space_group_name_H-M   'P 1'
#
loop_
_entity.id
_entity.type
_entity.pdbx_description
1 polymer ?
#
loop_
_entity_poly.entity_id
_entity_poly.type
_entity_poly.pdbx_seq_one_letter_code
_entity_poly.pdbx_strand_id
1 'polypeptide(L)'
;MQGRNYSLLGGIIVLQFIVKSLVGMKSKEKKQTEDTTDDAKIRSINQLSQLSENYSAEYIIDLSDEKQLPYLPEASRSCMLCLSPMVNPSAANCGHLFCWDCIVDWIREHPECPLCRQQCLEQHLLPLK
;
A
#
# COMPACT_ATOMS: atom_id res chain seq x y z
N MET A 1 37.07 -22.84 -35.35
CA MET A 1 36.28 -21.66 -34.95
C MET A 1 34.80 -22.06 -34.96
N GLN A 2 34.30 -22.63 -33.86
CA GLN A 2 32.91 -23.10 -33.75
C GLN A 2 32.01 -21.94 -33.30
N GLY A 3 31.25 -21.35 -34.23
CA GLY A 3 30.18 -20.39 -33.95
C GLY A 3 29.01 -21.10 -33.29
N ARG A 4 28.75 -20.79 -32.02
CA ARG A 4 27.78 -21.49 -31.16
C ARG A 4 26.36 -20.95 -31.34
N ASN A 5 25.51 -21.71 -32.03
CA ASN A 5 24.17 -22.15 -31.59
C ASN A 5 23.18 -21.13 -30.96
N TYR A 6 23.07 -19.91 -31.48
CA TYR A 6 22.05 -18.94 -31.02
C TYR A 6 20.63 -19.24 -31.53
N SER A 7 20.46 -20.09 -32.55
CA SER A 7 19.14 -20.48 -33.07
C SER A 7 18.31 -21.31 -32.09
N LEU A 8 18.96 -22.10 -31.22
CA LEU A 8 18.27 -22.90 -30.20
C LEU A 8 17.72 -22.04 -29.06
N LEU A 9 18.45 -20.99 -28.67
CA LEU A 9 18.00 -20.02 -27.67
C LEU A 9 16.76 -19.25 -28.14
N GLY A 10 16.73 -18.85 -29.43
CA GLY A 10 15.55 -18.19 -30.01
C GLY A 10 14.31 -19.10 -30.01
N GLY A 11 14.47 -20.38 -30.35
CA GLY A 11 13.36 -21.34 -30.36
C GLY A 11 12.72 -21.57 -28.99
N ILE A 12 13.53 -21.62 -27.92
CA ILE A 12 13.03 -21.84 -26.55
C ILE A 12 12.23 -20.63 -26.06
N ILE A 13 12.65 -19.40 -26.40
CA ILE A 13 11.96 -18.17 -25.99
C ILE A 13 10.57 -18.09 -26.65
N VAL A 14 10.49 -18.40 -27.94
CA VAL A 14 9.21 -18.41 -28.67
C VAL A 14 8.28 -19.50 -28.13
N LEU A 15 8.82 -20.67 -27.82
CA LEU A 15 8.04 -21.77 -27.24
C LEU A 15 7.44 -21.39 -25.87
N GLN A 16 8.20 -20.71 -25.00
CA GLN A 16 7.67 -20.25 -23.71
C GLN A 16 6.56 -19.21 -23.85
N PHE A 17 6.64 -18.34 -24.87
CA PHE A 17 5.60 -17.36 -25.16
C PHE A 17 4.30 -18.02 -25.62
N ILE A 18 4.40 -19.07 -26.45
CA ILE A 18 3.25 -19.83 -26.94
C ILE A 18 2.59 -20.60 -25.79
N VAL A 19 3.38 -21.26 -24.92
CA VAL A 19 2.84 -21.99 -23.76
C VAL A 19 2.09 -21.05 -22.81
N LYS A 20 2.65 -19.87 -22.50
CA LYS A 20 1.98 -18.86 -21.67
C LYS A 20 0.70 -18.33 -22.31
N SER A 21 0.68 -18.16 -23.64
CA SER A 21 -0.53 -17.76 -24.37
C SER A 21 -1.62 -18.82 -24.35
N LEU A 22 -1.28 -20.10 -24.51
CA LEU A 22 -2.26 -21.19 -24.54
C LEU A 22 -2.86 -21.50 -23.16
N VAL A 23 -2.08 -21.34 -22.09
CA VAL A 23 -2.55 -21.55 -20.70
C VAL A 23 -3.46 -20.40 -20.23
N GLY A 24 -3.36 -19.21 -20.82
CA GLY A 24 -4.13 -18.02 -20.43
C GLY A 24 -5.60 -17.98 -20.89
N MET A 25 -6.08 -18.94 -21.68
CA MET A 25 -7.36 -18.82 -22.41
C MET A 25 -8.55 -19.64 -21.87
N LYS A 26 -8.50 -20.20 -20.65
CA LYS A 26 -9.67 -20.92 -20.10
C LYS A 26 -10.17 -20.38 -18.77
N SER A 27 -11.35 -19.75 -18.85
CA SER A 27 -12.51 -19.87 -17.95
C SER A 27 -12.98 -18.56 -17.31
N LYS A 28 -14.12 -18.03 -17.79
CA LYS A 28 -14.94 -17.06 -17.05
C LYS A 28 -16.42 -17.15 -17.47
N GLU A 29 -17.24 -17.85 -16.68
CA GLU A 29 -18.70 -17.64 -16.56
C GLU A 29 -19.19 -18.22 -15.20
N LYS A 30 -19.35 -17.40 -14.15
CA LYS A 30 -20.54 -16.73 -13.57
C LYS A 30 -21.38 -17.58 -12.60
N LYS A 31 -21.45 -17.19 -11.30
CA LYS A 31 -22.70 -17.05 -10.50
C LYS A 31 -22.48 -16.32 -9.16
N GLN A 32 -23.47 -15.52 -8.76
CA GLN A 32 -23.66 -14.81 -7.49
C GLN A 32 -24.33 -15.72 -6.44
N THR A 33 -23.96 -15.51 -5.18
CA THR A 33 -24.68 -15.73 -3.90
C THR A 33 -24.06 -14.66 -2.98
N GLU A 34 -24.71 -13.54 -2.65
CA GLU A 34 -25.66 -13.35 -1.54
C GLU A 34 -25.16 -13.93 -0.20
N ASP A 35 -24.95 -12.99 0.73
CA ASP A 35 -24.72 -13.09 2.17
C ASP A 35 -23.29 -13.39 2.66
N THR A 36 -22.79 -12.50 3.52
CA THR A 36 -21.54 -12.57 4.31
C THR A 36 -20.20 -12.46 3.54
N THR A 37 -19.35 -11.51 3.96
CA THR A 37 -17.98 -11.22 3.45
C THR A 37 -17.88 -10.96 1.93
N ASP A 38 -18.02 -9.71 1.49
CA ASP A 38 -18.17 -9.41 0.06
C ASP A 38 -16.87 -8.95 -0.64
N ASP A 39 -16.05 -9.93 -1.04
CA ASP A 39 -14.96 -9.79 -2.01
C ASP A 39 -15.51 -9.42 -3.41
N ALA A 40 -15.38 -8.15 -3.81
CA ALA A 40 -15.84 -7.66 -5.12
C ALA A 40 -15.02 -8.22 -6.30
N LYS A 41 -15.58 -9.22 -7.00
CA LYS A 41 -15.05 -9.80 -8.26
C LYS A 41 -14.99 -8.77 -9.41
N ILE A 42 -13.77 -8.40 -9.81
CA ILE A 42 -13.46 -7.55 -10.97
C ILE A 42 -13.85 -8.27 -12.29
N ARG A 43 -14.75 -7.68 -13.08
CA ARG A 43 -15.32 -8.30 -14.29
C ARG A 43 -14.73 -7.82 -15.62
N SER A 44 -14.12 -6.63 -15.70
CA SER A 44 -13.43 -6.15 -16.93
C SER A 44 -12.30 -5.16 -16.62
N ILE A 45 -11.26 -5.13 -17.46
CA ILE A 45 -10.12 -4.19 -17.33
C ILE A 45 -10.60 -2.73 -17.46
N ASN A 46 -11.63 -2.47 -18.26
CA ASN A 46 -12.20 -1.12 -18.41
C ASN A 46 -12.80 -0.59 -17.09
N GLN A 47 -13.29 -1.46 -16.19
CA GLN A 47 -13.73 -1.04 -14.86
C GLN A 47 -12.57 -0.72 -13.90
N LEU A 48 -11.32 -1.16 -14.18
CA LEU A 48 -10.17 -0.76 -13.38
C LEU A 48 -9.84 0.72 -13.55
N SER A 49 -10.07 1.28 -14.75
CA SER A 49 -9.87 2.71 -15.00
C SER A 49 -10.86 3.56 -14.17
N GLN A 50 -12.14 3.18 -14.18
CA GLN A 50 -13.19 3.84 -13.40
C GLN A 50 -13.05 3.61 -11.88
N LEU A 51 -12.55 2.44 -11.44
CA LEU A 51 -12.14 2.28 -10.06
C LEU A 51 -10.94 3.16 -9.75
N SER A 52 -9.90 3.19 -10.59
CA SER A 52 -8.69 3.99 -10.34
C SER A 52 -8.96 5.49 -10.30
N GLU A 53 -9.91 5.99 -11.09
CA GLU A 53 -10.38 7.39 -11.05
C GLU A 53 -11.15 7.68 -9.76
N ASN A 54 -11.88 6.70 -9.21
CA ASN A 54 -12.58 6.83 -7.92
C ASN A 54 -11.73 6.44 -6.70
N TYR A 55 -10.61 5.74 -6.92
CA TYR A 55 -9.71 5.18 -5.90
C TYR A 55 -8.46 6.04 -5.72
N SER A 56 -8.42 7.24 -6.32
CA SER A 56 -7.25 8.12 -6.32
C SER A 56 -7.49 9.52 -5.77
N ALA A 57 -8.61 9.76 -5.06
CA ALA A 57 -8.57 10.81 -4.05
C ALA A 57 -7.84 10.22 -2.84
N GLU A 58 -6.59 10.62 -2.66
CA GLU A 58 -5.74 10.29 -1.51
C GLU A 58 -6.59 10.19 -0.23
N TYR A 59 -6.73 8.98 0.31
CA TYR A 59 -7.52 8.77 1.53
C TYR A 59 -6.78 9.40 2.69
N ILE A 60 -7.15 10.64 3.01
CA ILE A 60 -6.60 11.40 4.12
C ILE A 60 -7.33 10.98 5.39
N ILE A 61 -6.58 10.50 6.37
CA ILE A 61 -7.11 10.25 7.70
C ILE A 61 -6.91 11.52 8.52
N ASP A 62 -8.01 12.10 8.99
CA ASP A 62 -8.01 13.23 9.92
C ASP A 62 -8.63 12.79 11.25
N LEU A 63 -7.79 12.67 12.28
CA LEU A 63 -8.23 12.27 13.61
C LEU A 63 -9.05 13.34 14.33
N SER A 64 -9.25 14.51 13.74
CA SER A 64 -10.26 15.49 14.18
C SER A 64 -11.69 14.91 14.10
N ASP A 65 -11.93 13.95 13.21
CA ASP A 65 -13.18 13.18 13.17
C ASP A 65 -13.08 11.93 14.08
N GLU A 66 -13.84 11.90 15.17
CA GLU A 66 -13.88 10.79 16.13
C GLU A 66 -14.23 9.43 15.50
N LYS A 67 -14.92 9.42 14.35
CA LYS A 67 -15.28 8.18 13.64
C LYS A 67 -14.07 7.55 12.95
N GLN A 68 -13.04 8.34 12.63
CA GLN A 68 -11.80 7.86 12.07
C GLN A 68 -10.99 7.14 13.16
N LEU A 69 -10.62 5.89 12.89
CA LEU A 69 -9.84 5.04 13.81
C LEU A 69 -10.46 4.96 15.23
N PRO A 70 -11.68 4.40 15.37
CA PRO A 70 -12.42 4.41 16.64
C PRO A 70 -11.76 3.56 17.75
N TYR A 71 -10.80 2.70 17.39
CA TYR A 71 -10.01 1.91 18.33
C TYR A 71 -8.83 2.66 18.94
N LEU A 72 -8.50 3.86 18.43
CA LEU A 72 -7.40 4.66 18.94
C LEU A 72 -7.85 5.45 20.19
N PRO A 73 -7.19 5.30 21.35
CA PRO A 73 -7.52 6.06 22.55
C PRO A 73 -7.45 7.58 22.31
N GLU A 74 -8.35 8.34 22.93
CA GLU A 74 -8.43 9.80 22.80
C GLU A 74 -7.10 10.50 23.11
N ALA A 75 -6.41 10.06 24.17
CA ALA A 75 -5.10 10.56 24.56
C ALA A 75 -3.99 10.37 23.50
N SER A 76 -4.20 9.47 22.55
CA SER A 76 -3.27 9.18 21.45
C SER A 76 -3.74 9.70 20.09
N ARG A 77 -4.73 10.60 20.05
CA ARG A 77 -5.22 11.20 18.79
C ARG A 77 -4.49 12.49 18.39
N SER A 78 -3.72 13.09 19.31
CA SER A 78 -2.95 14.31 19.07
C SER A 78 -1.49 14.02 18.73
N CYS A 79 -0.93 14.79 17.80
CA CYS A 79 0.48 14.76 17.48
C CYS A 79 1.28 15.57 18.50
N MET A 80 2.36 15.00 19.04
CA MET A 80 3.23 15.71 19.98
C MET A 80 4.14 16.76 19.31
N LEU A 81 4.28 16.76 17.99
CA LEU A 81 5.11 17.70 17.25
C LEU A 81 4.33 18.97 16.85
N CYS A 82 3.12 18.82 16.29
CA CYS A 82 2.28 19.96 15.90
C CYS A 82 1.17 20.30 16.92
N LEU A 83 1.04 19.52 18.00
CA LEU A 83 0.06 19.71 19.08
C LEU A 83 -1.41 19.77 18.61
N SER A 84 -1.70 19.17 17.46
CA SER A 84 -3.03 19.12 16.82
C SER A 84 -3.48 17.67 16.62
N PRO A 85 -4.77 17.40 16.36
CA PRO A 85 -5.21 16.07 15.93
C PRO A 85 -4.38 15.58 14.73
N MET A 86 -3.99 14.30 14.70
CA MET A 86 -3.10 13.85 13.64
C MET A 86 -3.81 13.77 12.29
N VAL A 87 -3.11 14.25 11.27
CA VAL A 87 -3.44 14.03 9.86
C VAL A 87 -2.47 12.99 9.31
N ASN A 88 -3.00 11.96 8.65
CA ASN A 88 -2.24 10.81 8.15
C ASN A 88 -1.29 10.24 9.21
N PRO A 89 -1.84 9.67 10.30
CA PRO A 89 -1.05 9.19 11.41
C PRO A 89 -0.03 8.12 10.97
N SER A 90 1.11 8.10 11.64
CA SER A 90 2.19 7.16 11.40
C SER A 90 2.83 6.73 12.72
N ALA A 91 3.25 5.46 12.78
CA ALA A 91 3.96 4.91 13.91
C ALA A 91 5.46 4.81 13.60
N ALA A 92 6.29 5.27 14.53
CA ALA A 92 7.70 4.90 14.55
C ALA A 92 7.86 3.41 14.93
N ASN A 93 9.01 2.82 14.64
CA ASN A 93 9.38 1.46 15.06
C ASN A 93 9.34 1.20 16.57
N CYS A 94 9.33 2.26 17.38
CA CYS A 94 9.14 2.18 18.83
C CYS A 94 7.66 2.23 19.28
N GLY A 95 6.71 2.41 18.36
CA GLY A 95 5.28 2.45 18.62
C GLY A 95 4.69 3.85 18.90
N HIS A 96 5.51 4.90 18.98
CA HIS A 96 5.02 6.27 19.15
C HIS A 96 4.39 6.81 17.86
N LEU A 97 3.32 7.61 18.01
CA LEU A 97 2.48 8.08 16.91
C LEU A 97 2.64 9.58 16.64
N PHE A 98 2.66 9.96 15.36
CA PHE A 98 2.75 11.34 14.89
C PHE A 98 2.04 11.51 13.54
N CYS A 99 1.78 12.75 13.10
CA CYS A 99 1.46 13.00 11.69
C CYS A 99 2.63 12.54 10.81
N TRP A 100 2.34 11.93 9.66
CA TRP A 100 3.36 11.50 8.69
C TRP A 100 4.36 12.61 8.38
N ASP A 101 3.88 13.79 7.97
CA ASP A 101 4.75 14.90 7.59
C ASP A 101 5.62 15.38 8.77
N CYS A 102 5.03 15.48 9.97
CA CYS A 102 5.76 15.94 11.14
C CYS A 102 6.94 15.02 11.51
N ILE A 103 6.72 13.70 11.51
CA ILE A 103 7.81 12.78 11.89
C ILE A 103 8.85 12.64 10.77
N VAL A 104 8.43 12.69 9.50
CA VAL A 104 9.35 12.65 8.35
C VAL A 104 10.29 13.86 8.37
N ASP A 105 9.77 15.06 8.62
CA ASP A 105 10.60 16.26 8.73
C ASP A 105 11.58 16.17 9.90
N TRP A 106 11.14 15.67 11.06
CA TRP A 106 12.01 15.48 12.22
C TRP A 106 13.16 14.51 11.95
N ILE A 107 12.87 13.31 11.43
CA ILE A 107 13.87 12.25 11.29
C ILE A 107 14.92 12.52 10.21
N ARG A 108 14.65 13.45 9.30
CA ARG A 108 15.62 13.94 8.31
C ARG A 108 16.77 14.70 8.97
N GLU A 109 16.49 15.42 10.06
CA GLU A 109 17.50 16.16 10.83
C GLU A 109 18.02 15.36 12.03
N HIS A 110 17.13 14.58 12.64
CA HIS A 110 17.38 13.84 13.88
C HIS A 110 16.90 12.39 13.73
N PRO A 111 17.76 11.41 13.35
CA PRO A 111 17.36 10.03 13.04
C PRO A 111 17.00 9.18 14.28
N GLU A 112 16.15 9.74 15.15
CA GLU A 112 15.67 9.21 16.41
C GLU A 112 14.22 9.64 16.66
N CYS A 113 13.46 8.84 17.42
CA CYS A 113 12.11 9.19 17.84
C CYS A 113 12.11 10.41 18.79
N PRO A 114 11.26 11.43 18.58
CA PRO A 114 11.17 12.62 19.45
C PRO A 114 10.88 12.31 20.93
N LEU A 115 10.21 11.18 21.21
CA LEU A 115 9.75 10.84 22.57
C LEU A 115 10.71 9.94 23.34
N CYS A 116 11.22 8.88 22.70
CA CYS A 116 12.06 7.89 23.37
C CYS A 116 13.50 7.84 22.89
N ARG A 117 13.86 8.63 21.86
CA ARG A 117 15.20 8.67 21.24
C ARG A 117 15.69 7.34 20.67
N GLN A 118 14.81 6.37 20.49
CA GLN A 118 15.15 5.16 19.75
C GLN A 118 15.43 5.51 18.29
N GLN A 119 16.46 4.91 17.71
CA GLN A 119 16.83 5.13 16.30
C GLN A 119 15.62 4.89 15.38
N CYS A 120 15.33 5.89 14.55
CA CYS A 120 14.20 5.89 13.64
C CYS A 120 14.64 6.47 12.29
N LEU A 121 14.31 5.77 11.21
CA LEU A 121 14.59 6.19 9.84
C LEU A 121 13.27 6.22 9.08
N GLU A 122 13.19 6.95 7.98
CA GLU A 122 11.95 7.11 7.20
C GLU A 122 11.36 5.76 6.75
N GLN A 123 12.23 4.83 6.35
CA GLN A 123 11.86 3.44 6.01
C GLN A 123 11.29 2.61 7.18
N HIS A 124 11.45 3.07 8.42
CA HIS A 124 10.92 2.41 9.62
C HIS A 124 9.58 3.00 10.07
N LEU A 125 9.08 4.02 9.39
CA LEU A 125 7.76 4.57 9.65
C LEU A 125 6.69 3.68 9.03
N LEU A 126 5.67 3.36 9.81
CA LEU A 126 4.49 2.64 9.34
C LEU A 126 3.32 3.63 9.24
N PRO A 127 2.81 3.93 8.04
CA PRO A 127 1.59 4.70 7.88
C PRO A 127 0.39 3.94 8.46
N LEU A 128 -0.45 4.61 9.23
CA LEU A 128 -1.75 4.10 9.64
C LEU A 128 -2.77 4.62 8.63
N LYS A 129 -2.93 3.91 7.51
CA LYS A 129 -3.92 4.16 6.45
C LYS A 129 -5.03 3.12 6.47
#